data_AF-A0A545TGV8-F1
#
_entry.id   AF-A0A545TGV8-F1
#
_cell.length_a   1.000
_cell.length_b   1.000
_cell.length_c   1.000
_cell.angle_alpha   90.00
_cell.angle_beta   90.00
_cell.angle_gamma   90.00
#
_symmetry.space_group_name_H-M   'P 1'
#
loop_
_entity.id
_entity.type
_entity.pdbx_description
1 polymer ?
#
loop_
_entity_poly.entity_id
_entity_poly.type
_entity_poly.pdbx_seq_one_letter_code
_entity_poly.pdbx_strand_id
1 'polypeptide(L)'
;MSRYQIIDEPKVRGREQLIVNPIIILFVAIFLPLFWMPPYFGRWWMPLVWLGINGYLLGSSTLKKEILTSVIGVLLMLGLFFTFIFFKSAEPFKQFDSYYRYMHIILNGLFFLILYLVVFRQSVAFEIYSYIKEGRS
;
A
#
# COMPACT_ATOMS: atom_id res chain seq x y z
N MET A 1 -1.82 -4.22 -53.93
CA MET A 1 -2.25 -5.07 -52.79
C MET A 1 -1.33 -4.78 -51.61
N SER A 2 -1.82 -4.04 -50.62
CA SER A 2 -1.08 -3.77 -49.38
C SER A 2 -1.00 -5.06 -48.58
N ARG A 3 0.21 -5.58 -48.33
CA ARG A 3 0.43 -6.73 -47.43
C ARG A 3 0.03 -6.28 -46.04
N TYR A 4 -1.02 -6.90 -45.49
CA TYR A 4 -1.33 -6.79 -44.07
C TYR A 4 -0.13 -7.38 -43.31
N GLN A 5 0.67 -6.51 -42.71
CA GLN A 5 1.79 -6.91 -41.89
C GLN A 5 1.20 -7.22 -40.52
N ILE A 6 1.13 -8.51 -40.17
CA ILE A 6 0.78 -8.92 -38.81
C ILE A 6 1.92 -8.39 -37.94
N ILE A 7 1.64 -7.30 -37.23
CA ILE A 7 2.53 -6.77 -36.21
C ILE A 7 2.43 -7.76 -35.07
N ASP A 8 3.47 -8.57 -34.86
CA ASP A 8 3.58 -9.44 -33.68
C ASP A 8 3.27 -8.59 -32.45
N GLU A 9 2.19 -8.93 -31.75
CA GLU A 9 1.82 -8.29 -30.49
C GLU A 9 3.02 -8.33 -29.55
N PRO A 10 3.30 -7.25 -28.80
CA PRO A 10 4.44 -7.23 -27.90
C PRO A 10 4.29 -8.37 -26.88
N LYS A 11 5.16 -9.39 -26.97
CA LYS A 11 5.18 -10.51 -26.03
C LYS A 11 5.11 -10.01 -24.59
N VAL A 12 4.10 -10.48 -23.87
CA VAL A 12 3.84 -10.18 -22.45
C VAL A 12 5.15 -10.31 -21.69
N ARG A 13 5.69 -9.18 -21.22
CA ARG A 13 6.92 -9.20 -20.43
C ARG A 13 6.58 -9.82 -19.09
N GLY A 14 7.32 -10.83 -18.62
CA GLY A 14 7.03 -11.50 -17.33
C GLY A 14 6.87 -10.56 -16.12
N ARG A 15 7.39 -9.32 -16.21
CA ARG A 15 7.18 -8.25 -15.23
C ARG A 15 5.73 -7.78 -15.11
N GLU A 16 4.91 -7.95 -16.14
CA GLU A 16 3.49 -7.58 -16.15
C GLU A 16 2.63 -8.45 -15.24
N GLN A 17 3.06 -9.69 -14.95
CA GLN A 17 2.38 -10.58 -14.00
C GLN A 17 2.54 -10.14 -12.54
N LEU A 18 3.54 -9.30 -12.25
CA LEU A 18 3.80 -8.75 -10.92
C LEU A 18 2.97 -7.48 -10.65
N ILE A 19 2.34 -6.92 -11.67
CA ILE A 19 1.45 -5.76 -11.54
C ILE A 19 0.09 -6.27 -11.08
N VAL A 20 -0.31 -5.84 -9.89
CA VAL A 20 -1.55 -6.26 -9.25
C VAL A 20 -2.45 -5.05 -9.06
N ASN A 21 -3.76 -5.26 -9.12
CA ASN A 21 -4.73 -4.22 -8.80
C ASN A 21 -4.43 -3.68 -7.38
N PRO A 22 -4.17 -2.37 -7.21
CA PRO A 22 -3.85 -1.78 -5.92
C PRO A 22 -4.91 -2.05 -4.83
N ILE A 23 -6.18 -2.18 -5.23
CA ILE A 23 -7.28 -2.51 -4.32
C ILE A 23 -7.08 -3.90 -3.71
N ILE A 24 -6.62 -4.88 -4.50
CA ILE A 24 -6.31 -6.23 -3.99
C ILE A 24 -5.23 -6.15 -2.91
N ILE A 25 -4.19 -5.31 -3.12
CA ILE A 25 -3.13 -5.12 -2.12
C ILE A 25 -3.72 -4.59 -0.80
N LEU A 26 -4.67 -3.65 -0.86
CA LEU A 26 -5.39 -3.15 0.32
C LEU A 26 -6.19 -4.25 1.02
N PHE A 27 -6.95 -5.04 0.26
CA PHE A 27 -7.73 -6.16 0.80
C PHE A 27 -6.81 -7.18 1.49
N VAL A 28 -5.70 -7.56 0.85
CA VAL A 28 -4.72 -8.47 1.45
C VAL A 28 -4.14 -7.87 2.73
N ALA A 29 -3.83 -6.57 2.76
CA ALA A 29 -3.33 -5.91 3.96
C ALA A 29 -4.34 -5.92 5.13
N ILE A 30 -5.65 -5.87 4.86
CA ILE A 30 -6.71 -5.92 5.86
C ILE A 30 -6.93 -7.35 6.37
N PHE A 31 -7.07 -8.31 5.45
CA PHE A 31 -7.55 -9.65 5.78
C PHE A 31 -6.43 -10.64 6.09
N LEU A 32 -5.26 -10.53 5.46
CA LEU A 32 -4.15 -11.46 5.69
C LEU A 32 -3.75 -11.55 7.17
N PRO A 33 -3.64 -10.44 7.93
CA PRO A 33 -3.30 -10.50 9.35
C PRO A 33 -4.29 -11.28 10.22
N LEU A 34 -5.52 -11.53 9.75
CA LEU A 34 -6.51 -12.33 10.46
C LEU A 34 -6.20 -13.83 10.39
N PHE A 35 -5.55 -14.28 9.32
CA PHE A 35 -5.25 -15.69 9.06
C PHE A 35 -3.78 -16.02 9.29
N TRP A 36 -2.88 -15.06 9.03
CA TRP A 36 -1.45 -15.24 9.16
C TRP A 36 -0.79 -13.95 9.64
N MET A 37 -0.03 -14.07 10.72
CA MET A 37 0.73 -12.95 11.25
C MET A 37 2.17 -13.04 10.71
N PRO A 38 2.54 -12.19 9.74
CA PRO A 38 3.86 -12.29 9.15
C PRO A 38 4.95 -11.92 10.16
N PRO A 39 6.13 -12.58 10.07
CA PRO A 39 7.23 -12.33 10.99
C PRO A 39 7.80 -10.91 10.82
N TYR A 40 8.62 -10.47 11.78
CA TYR A 40 9.34 -9.19 11.74
C TYR A 40 8.44 -7.97 11.51
N PHE A 41 7.27 -7.93 12.17
CA PHE A 41 6.30 -6.84 12.01
C PHE A 41 5.85 -6.64 10.56
N GLY A 42 5.90 -7.71 9.75
CA GLY A 42 5.60 -7.72 8.32
C GLY A 42 4.29 -7.04 7.93
N ARG A 43 3.29 -7.10 8.81
CA ARG A 43 1.97 -6.50 8.59
C ARG A 43 2.03 -5.00 8.32
N TRP A 44 3.03 -4.30 8.86
CA TRP A 44 3.13 -2.84 8.77
C TRP A 44 3.97 -2.37 7.60
N TRP A 45 5.02 -3.10 7.23
CA TRP A 45 5.94 -2.65 6.17
C TRP A 45 5.69 -3.34 4.82
N MET A 46 5.26 -4.61 4.81
CA MET A 46 5.07 -5.33 3.54
C MET A 46 4.03 -4.66 2.62
N PRO A 47 2.85 -4.22 3.09
CA PRO A 47 1.91 -3.53 2.22
C PRO A 47 2.49 -2.25 1.60
N LEU A 48 3.27 -1.48 2.36
CA LEU A 48 3.92 -0.27 1.86
C LEU A 48 4.99 -0.57 0.81
N VAL A 49 5.81 -1.60 1.04
CA VAL A 49 6.83 -2.04 0.07
C VAL A 49 6.17 -2.59 -1.19
N TRP A 50 5.11 -3.38 -1.04
CA TRP A 50 4.38 -3.93 -2.18
C TRP A 50 3.75 -2.82 -3.02
N LEU A 51 3.10 -1.83 -2.40
CA LEU A 51 2.61 -0.66 -3.12
C LEU A 51 3.74 0.11 -3.81
N GLY A 52 4.90 0.27 -3.17
CA GLY A 52 6.07 0.91 -3.80
C GLY A 52 6.55 0.18 -5.05
N ILE A 53 6.67 -1.14 -4.99
CA ILE A 53 7.04 -1.97 -6.15
C ILE A 53 5.96 -1.91 -7.22
N ASN A 54 4.68 -2.01 -6.85
CA ASN A 54 3.56 -1.98 -7.78
C ASN A 54 3.50 -0.65 -8.55
N GLY A 55 3.64 0.48 -7.84
CA GLY A 55 3.66 1.81 -8.45
C GLY A 55 4.84 2.03 -9.39
N TYR A 56 6.02 1.49 -9.02
CA TYR A 56 7.20 1.53 -9.87
C TYR A 56 7.01 0.72 -11.16
N LEU A 57 6.47 -0.50 -11.06
CA LEU A 57 6.19 -1.36 -12.21
C LEU A 57 5.10 -0.81 -13.13
N LEU A 58 4.08 -0.15 -12.55
CA LEU A 58 3.05 0.57 -13.30
C LEU A 58 3.58 1.77 -14.08
N GLY A 59 4.78 2.26 -13.74
CA GLY A 59 5.28 3.53 -14.28
C GLY A 59 4.39 4.71 -13.87
N SER A 60 3.83 4.67 -12.66
CA SER A 60 2.87 5.66 -12.19
C SER A 60 3.42 7.08 -12.30
N SER A 61 2.67 7.97 -12.97
CA SER A 61 2.99 9.40 -13.06
C SER A 61 2.98 10.08 -11.68
N THR A 62 2.35 9.46 -10.68
CA THR A 62 2.25 9.95 -9.31
C THR A 62 3.18 9.24 -8.32
N LEU A 63 4.12 8.41 -8.80
CA LEU A 63 5.03 7.63 -7.94
C LEU A 63 5.72 8.45 -6.84
N LYS A 64 6.22 9.65 -7.17
CA LYS A 64 6.85 10.54 -6.17
C LYS A 64 5.89 10.92 -5.04
N LYS A 65 4.62 11.17 -5.37
CA LYS A 65 3.57 11.52 -4.40
C LYS A 65 3.17 10.30 -3.58
N GLU A 66 3.14 9.11 -4.17
CA GLU A 66 2.90 7.84 -3.48
C GLU A 66 3.97 7.57 -2.44
N ILE A 67 5.25 7.63 -2.84
CA ILE A 67 6.39 7.47 -1.94
C ILE A 67 6.37 8.52 -0.84
N LEU A 68 6.12 9.79 -1.17
CA LEU A 68 6.04 10.87 -0.19
C LEU A 68 4.92 10.61 0.84
N THR A 69 3.74 10.17 0.39
CA THR A 69 2.62 9.84 1.28
C THR A 69 2.98 8.64 2.18
N SER A 70 3.64 7.62 1.66
CA SER A 70 4.13 6.50 2.47
C SER A 70 5.15 6.94 3.52
N VAL A 71 6.12 7.77 3.15
CA VAL A 71 7.17 8.27 4.07
C VAL A 71 6.56 9.14 5.17
N ILE A 72 5.70 10.11 4.81
CA ILE A 72 4.98 10.94 5.77
C ILE A 72 4.13 10.07 6.70
N GLY A 73 3.44 9.06 6.14
CA GLY A 73 2.66 8.11 6.91
C GLY A 73 3.48 7.37 7.97
N VAL A 74 4.65 6.85 7.58
CA VAL A 74 5.58 6.18 8.51
C VAL A 74 6.06 7.13 9.60
N LEU A 75 6.42 8.36 9.25
CA LEU A 75 6.84 9.37 10.24
C LEU A 75 5.72 9.71 11.23
N LEU A 76 4.49 9.86 10.74
CA LEU A 76 3.31 10.09 11.59
C LEU A 76 3.03 8.91 12.51
N MET A 77 3.16 7.68 12.02
CA MET A 77 2.99 6.48 12.84
C MET A 77 4.05 6.39 13.95
N LEU A 78 5.31 6.66 13.62
CA LEU A 78 6.39 6.70 14.61
C LEU A 78 6.15 7.81 15.64
N GLY A 79 5.76 9.01 15.18
CA GLY A 79 5.43 10.14 16.05
C GLY A 79 4.29 9.81 17.02
N LEU A 80 3.21 9.20 16.53
CA LEU A 80 2.11 8.73 17.37
C LEU A 80 2.57 7.67 18.36
N PHE A 81 3.39 6.71 17.94
CA PHE A 81 3.90 5.67 18.82
C PHE A 81 4.68 6.26 20.00
N PHE A 82 5.61 7.19 19.75
CA PHE A 82 6.34 7.88 20.81
C PHE A 82 5.41 8.74 21.70
N THR A 83 4.45 9.41 21.10
CA THR A 83 3.44 10.19 21.82
C THR A 83 2.64 9.30 22.77
N PHE A 84 2.22 8.10 22.33
CA PHE A 84 1.53 7.14 23.19
C PHE A 84 2.44 6.61 24.31
N ILE A 85 3.72 6.36 24.06
CA ILE A 85 4.64 5.95 25.13
C ILE A 85 4.76 7.07 26.18
N PHE A 86 4.91 8.31 25.73
CA PHE A 86 5.01 9.47 26.60
C PHE A 86 3.75 9.62 27.46
N PHE A 87 2.56 9.63 26.87
CA PHE A 87 1.31 9.77 27.62
C PHE A 87 1.05 8.62 28.59
N LYS A 88 1.46 7.38 28.28
CA LYS A 88 1.31 6.23 29.20
C LYS A 88 2.04 6.45 30.53
N SER A 89 3.12 7.23 30.52
CA SER A 89 3.92 7.53 31.70
C SER A 89 3.28 8.59 32.63
N ALA A 90 2.29 9.34 32.14
CA ALA A 90 1.58 10.38 32.88
C ALA A 90 0.27 9.87 33.50
N GLU A 91 -0.13 10.44 34.64
CA GLU A 91 -1.48 10.27 35.19
C GLU A 91 -2.50 11.11 34.37
N PRO A 92 -3.74 10.62 34.12
CA PRO A 92 -4.35 9.38 34.63
C PRO A 92 -4.07 8.13 33.76
N PHE A 93 -3.35 8.25 32.65
CA PHE A 93 -3.16 7.16 31.68
C PHE A 93 -2.29 6.02 32.21
N LYS A 94 -1.51 6.27 33.27
CA LYS A 94 -0.71 5.24 33.95
C LYS A 94 -1.57 4.09 34.48
N GLN A 95 -2.78 4.37 34.94
CA GLN A 95 -3.71 3.37 35.51
C GLN A 95 -4.80 2.93 34.52
N PHE A 96 -4.80 3.46 33.30
CA PHE A 96 -5.82 3.12 32.31
C PHE A 96 -5.53 1.78 31.62
N ASP A 97 -6.20 0.71 32.07
CA ASP A 97 -5.99 -0.66 31.57
C ASP A 97 -6.21 -0.83 30.06
N SER A 98 -7.16 -0.06 29.50
CA SER A 98 -7.51 -0.15 28.08
C SER A 98 -6.61 0.69 27.16
N TYR A 99 -5.61 1.39 27.70
CA TYR A 99 -4.76 2.32 26.94
C TYR A 99 -4.16 1.71 25.68
N TYR A 100 -3.55 0.53 25.81
CA TYR A 100 -2.89 -0.15 24.68
C TYR A 100 -3.88 -0.59 23.60
N ARG A 101 -5.15 -0.86 23.94
CA ARG A 101 -6.19 -1.21 22.96
C ARG A 101 -6.51 0.01 22.09
N TYR A 102 -6.71 1.17 22.70
CA TYR A 102 -6.95 2.42 21.96
C TYR A 102 -5.74 2.83 21.11
N MET A 103 -4.52 2.70 21.65
CA MET A 103 -3.29 2.90 20.89
C MET A 103 -3.26 2.03 19.63
N HIS A 104 -3.54 0.73 19.77
CA HIS A 104 -3.58 -0.20 18.64
C HIS A 104 -4.63 0.17 17.60
N ILE A 105 -5.84 0.56 18.02
CA ILE A 105 -6.92 0.98 17.12
C ILE A 105 -6.49 2.22 16.32
N ILE A 106 -5.93 3.23 16.99
CA ILE A 106 -5.49 4.47 16.35
C ILE A 106 -4.35 4.23 15.37
N LEU A 107 -3.35 3.43 15.76
CA LEU A 107 -2.23 3.08 14.87
C LEU A 107 -2.69 2.29 13.65
N ASN A 108 -3.59 1.31 13.82
CA ASN A 108 -4.18 0.57 12.70
C ASN A 108 -4.99 1.50 11.79
N GLY A 109 -5.81 2.39 12.36
CA GLY A 109 -6.60 3.36 11.60
C GLY A 109 -5.73 4.28 10.75
N LEU A 110 -4.66 4.83 11.32
CA LEU A 110 -3.71 5.65 10.56
C LEU A 110 -3.03 4.84 9.46
N PHE A 111 -2.59 3.62 9.76
CA PHE A 111 -1.95 2.76 8.76
C PHE A 111 -2.86 2.46 7.58
N PHE A 112 -4.11 2.07 7.83
CA PHE A 112 -5.08 1.84 6.77
C PHE A 112 -5.41 3.10 5.98
N LEU A 113 -5.47 4.25 6.64
CA LEU A 113 -5.63 5.54 5.96
C LEU A 113 -4.47 5.81 4.99
N ILE A 114 -3.23 5.57 5.40
CA ILE A 114 -2.05 5.74 4.54
C ILE A 114 -2.12 4.80 3.34
N LEU A 115 -2.39 3.51 3.56
CA LEU A 115 -2.54 2.53 2.46
C LEU A 115 -3.66 2.94 1.51
N TYR A 116 -4.82 3.34 2.04
CA TYR A 116 -5.95 3.79 1.25
C TYR A 116 -5.58 4.98 0.34
N LEU A 117 -4.89 5.99 0.88
CA LEU A 117 -4.47 7.16 0.10
C LEU A 117 -3.49 6.80 -1.03
N VAL A 118 -2.57 5.87 -0.80
CA VAL A 118 -1.62 5.41 -1.83
C VAL A 118 -2.34 4.57 -2.89
N VAL A 119 -3.18 3.63 -2.47
CA VAL A 119 -3.97 2.76 -3.34
C VAL A 119 -4.89 3.56 -4.25
N PHE A 120 -5.58 4.57 -3.71
CA PHE A 120 -6.47 5.42 -4.48
C PHE A 120 -5.75 6.27 -5.53
N ARG A 121 -4.47 6.60 -5.32
CA ARG A 121 -3.65 7.25 -6.35
C ARG A 121 -3.20 6.26 -7.41
N GLN A 122 -2.79 5.06 -6.98
CA GLN A 122 -2.34 4.02 -7.91
C GLN A 122 -3.47 3.44 -8.76
N SER A 123 -4.72 3.44 -8.29
CA SER A 123 -5.85 2.92 -9.06
C SER A 123 -5.98 3.62 -10.42
N VAL A 124 -5.78 4.94 -10.48
CA VAL A 124 -5.81 5.68 -11.75
C VAL A 124 -4.74 5.19 -12.73
N ALA A 125 -3.52 4.98 -12.24
CA ALA A 125 -2.43 4.46 -13.08
C ALA A 125 -2.70 3.00 -13.51
N PHE A 126 -3.30 2.20 -12.63
CA PHE A 126 -3.67 0.82 -12.91
C PHE A 126 -4.77 0.72 -13.97
N GLU A 127 -5.80 1.57 -13.91
CA GLU A 127 -6.87 1.60 -14.93
C GLU A 127 -6.30 1.91 -16.31
N ILE A 128 -5.42 2.91 -16.42
CA ILE A 128 -4.74 3.24 -17.69
C ILE A 128 -3.90 2.06 -18.18
N TYR A 129 -3.16 1.40 -17.28
CA TYR A 129 -2.40 0.20 -17.60
C TYR A 129 -3.29 -0.92 -18.12
N SER A 130 -4.44 -1.16 -17.48
CA SER A 130 -5.39 -2.21 -17.86
C SER A 130 -6.01 -1.94 -19.24
N TYR A 131 -6.40 -0.69 -19.52
CA TYR A 131 -6.91 -0.27 -20.82
C TYR A 131 -5.89 -0.50 -21.95
N ILE A 132 -4.63 -0.14 -21.72
CA ILE A 132 -3.55 -0.36 -22.70
C ILE A 132 -3.28 -1.85 -22.90
N LYS A 133 -3.39 -2.65 -21.83
CA LYS A 133 -3.20 -4.09 -21.88
C LYS A 133 -4.30 -4.79 -22.68
N GLU A 134 -5.57 -4.44 -22.44
CA GLU A 134 -6.70 -4.95 -23.21
C GLU A 134 -6.60 -4.58 -24.70
N GLY A 135 -6.14 -3.37 -25.01
CA GLY A 135 -5.93 -2.96 -26.41
C GLY A 135 -4.74 -3.64 -27.10
N ARG A 136 -3.94 -4.44 -26.39
CA ARG A 136 -2.78 -5.19 -26.92
C ARG A 136 -3.00 -6.69 -26.99
N SER A 137 -4.12 -7.19 -26.45
CA SER A 137 -4.54 -8.59 -26.44
C SER A 137 -5.68 -8.83 -27.41
#